data_AF-A0AAD7BRW2-F1
#
_entry.id   AF-A0AAD7BRW2-F1
#
_cell.length_a   1.000
_cell.length_b   1.000
_cell.length_c   1.000
_cell.angle_alpha   90.00
_cell.angle_beta   90.00
_cell.angle_gamma   90.00
#
_symmetry.space_group_name_H-M   'P 1'
#
loop_
_entity.id
_entity.type
_entity.pdbx_description
1 polymer ?
#
loop_
_entity_poly.entity_id
_entity_poly.type
_entity_poly.pdbx_seq_one_letter_code
_entity_poly.pdbx_strand_id
1 'polypeptide(L)'
;MRGHRRRTLWVPARVKAAWTSLDGSTWEREFGDELYKYYGIHAWLPITPWLCTVSDTLTMAMTILFALEKLNNDNDAWTRKQTLTIHVLVRHSALECMASIVFEEIIHRLPGVKTLKMVFCGPAVPKAGITENCNTCPDCTQRGNKRIYEYAAKE
;
A
#
# COMPACT_ATOMS: atom_id res chain seq x y z
N MET A 1 1.80 -35.55 5.67
CA MET A 1 0.88 -34.55 6.25
C MET A 1 0.86 -33.33 5.33
N ARG A 2 -0.28 -33.05 4.68
CA ARG A 2 -0.40 -32.01 3.64
C ARG A 2 -0.56 -30.64 4.30
N GLY A 3 0.45 -29.78 4.15
CA GLY A 3 0.43 -28.41 4.65
C GLY A 3 -0.61 -27.56 3.93
N HIS A 4 -1.72 -27.26 4.58
CA HIS A 4 -2.60 -26.15 4.23
C HIS A 4 -1.83 -24.83 4.42
N ARG A 5 -1.07 -24.39 3.41
CA ARG A 5 -0.57 -23.01 3.36
C ARG A 5 -1.78 -22.09 3.20
N ARG A 6 -2.08 -21.33 4.25
CA ARG A 6 -3.14 -20.32 4.28
C ARG A 6 -2.94 -19.36 3.11
N ARG A 7 -3.88 -19.41 2.15
CA ARG A 7 -4.03 -18.44 1.05
C ARG A 7 -4.48 -17.11 1.64
N THR A 8 -3.55 -16.33 2.17
CA THR A 8 -3.73 -14.88 2.13
C THR A 8 -3.36 -14.45 0.71
N LEU A 9 -4.30 -13.81 0.01
CA LEU A 9 -4.15 -13.35 -1.37
C LEU A 9 -3.21 -12.13 -1.39
N TRP A 10 -1.94 -12.36 -1.03
CA TRP A 10 -0.92 -11.33 -1.15
C TRP A 10 -0.57 -11.20 -2.62
N VAL A 11 -0.85 -10.03 -3.18
CA VAL A 11 -0.31 -9.64 -4.47
C VAL A 11 1.23 -9.65 -4.33
N PRO A 12 2.01 -10.12 -5.32
CA PRO A 12 3.47 -10.17 -5.26
C PRO A 12 4.06 -8.88 -4.72
N ALA A 13 5.11 -8.99 -3.90
CA ALA A 13 5.78 -7.84 -3.33
C ALA A 13 6.51 -7.07 -4.45
N ARG A 14 5.97 -5.91 -4.81
CA ARG A 14 6.51 -4.97 -5.82
C ARG A 14 7.46 -3.97 -5.20
N VAL A 15 8.46 -4.49 -4.51
CA VAL A 15 9.31 -3.67 -3.66
C VAL A 15 10.33 -2.96 -4.52
N LYS A 16 10.30 -1.64 -4.50
CA LYS A 16 11.34 -0.82 -5.11
C LYS A 16 12.57 -0.76 -4.22
N ALA A 17 13.75 -0.74 -4.84
CA ALA A 17 15.02 -0.55 -4.14
C ALA A 17 15.16 0.87 -3.56
N ALA A 18 14.53 1.86 -4.20
CA ALA A 18 14.46 3.24 -3.76
C ALA A 18 13.16 3.89 -4.28
N TRP A 19 12.76 5.01 -3.66
CA TRP A 19 11.69 5.84 -4.19
C TRP A 19 12.06 6.37 -5.58
N THR A 20 11.10 6.37 -6.49
CA THR A 20 11.21 7.00 -7.80
C THR A 20 10.00 7.91 -7.98
N SER A 21 10.22 9.14 -8.47
CA SER A 21 9.14 10.09 -8.76
C SER A 21 8.06 9.45 -9.63
N LEU A 22 6.81 9.76 -9.31
CA LEU A 22 5.62 9.36 -10.06
C LEU A 22 5.22 10.41 -11.11
N ASP A 23 5.93 11.53 -11.20
CA ASP A 23 5.62 12.60 -12.14
C ASP A 23 5.74 12.13 -13.59
N GLY A 24 4.67 12.31 -14.36
CA GLY A 24 4.58 11.82 -15.74
C GLY A 24 4.58 10.29 -15.88
N SER A 25 4.40 9.54 -14.79
CA SER A 25 4.30 8.08 -14.85
C SER A 25 2.89 7.61 -15.20
N THR A 26 2.77 6.34 -15.63
CA THR A 26 1.50 5.69 -15.98
C THR A 26 1.40 4.35 -15.26
N TRP A 27 0.18 3.81 -15.12
CA TRP A 27 -0.02 2.48 -14.55
C TRP A 27 0.77 1.40 -15.29
N GLU A 28 0.84 1.48 -16.62
CA GLU A 28 1.61 0.53 -17.43
C GLU A 28 3.10 0.65 -17.17
N ARG A 29 3.65 1.87 -17.02
CA ARG A 29 5.06 2.06 -16.65
C ARG A 29 5.37 1.57 -15.24
N GLU A 30 4.47 1.80 -14.29
CA GLU A 30 4.72 1.48 -12.87
C GLU A 30 4.54 0.00 -12.50
N PHE A 31 3.73 -0.73 -13.28
CA PHE A 31 3.29 -2.08 -12.93
C PHE A 31 3.37 -3.08 -14.08
N GLY A 32 3.57 -2.63 -15.33
CA GLY A 32 3.51 -3.47 -16.52
C GLY A 32 4.45 -4.66 -16.47
N ASP A 33 5.74 -4.41 -16.26
CA ASP A 33 6.79 -5.44 -16.19
C ASP A 33 6.50 -6.48 -15.10
N GLU A 34 6.05 -6.02 -13.94
CA GLU A 34 5.74 -6.89 -12.80
C GLU A 34 4.51 -7.77 -13.08
N LEU A 35 3.51 -7.22 -13.77
CA LEU A 35 2.33 -7.95 -14.19
C LEU A 35 2.65 -8.98 -15.28
N TYR A 36 3.44 -8.64 -16.29
CA TYR A 36 3.91 -9.59 -17.31
C TYR A 36 4.66 -10.75 -16.65
N LYS A 37 5.61 -10.42 -15.76
CA LYS A 37 6.42 -11.42 -15.04
C LYS A 37 5.57 -12.30 -14.13
N TYR A 38 4.65 -11.72 -13.36
CA TYR A 38 3.88 -12.46 -12.37
C TYR A 38 2.82 -13.37 -12.98
N TYR A 39 2.08 -12.88 -13.97
CA TYR A 39 1.03 -13.65 -14.62
C TYR A 39 1.54 -14.51 -15.77
N GLY A 40 2.84 -14.44 -16.09
CA GLY A 40 3.42 -15.14 -17.24
C GLY A 40 2.80 -14.70 -18.56
N ILE A 41 2.28 -13.47 -18.62
CA ILE A 41 1.65 -12.92 -19.81
C ILE A 41 2.78 -12.61 -20.79
N HIS A 42 2.70 -13.14 -22.00
CA HIS A 42 3.65 -12.77 -23.04
C HIS A 42 3.45 -11.31 -23.44
N ALA A 43 4.54 -10.59 -23.72
CA ALA A 43 4.54 -9.16 -24.04
C ALA A 43 3.66 -8.75 -25.23
N TRP A 44 3.19 -9.71 -26.04
CA TRP A 44 2.29 -9.46 -27.18
C TRP A 44 0.79 -9.51 -26.81
N LEU A 45 0.44 -9.94 -25.60
CA LEU A 45 -0.95 -9.98 -25.13
C LEU A 45 -1.33 -8.66 -24.43
N PRO A 46 -2.58 -8.20 -24.58
CA PRO A 46 -3.03 -6.97 -23.95
C PRO A 46 -3.08 -7.12 -22.42
N ILE A 47 -2.29 -6.31 -21.72
CA ILE A 47 -2.21 -6.29 -20.25
C ILE A 47 -3.38 -5.52 -19.58
N THR A 48 -4.22 -4.85 -20.39
CA THR A 48 -5.27 -3.93 -19.94
C THR A 48 -6.17 -4.47 -18.82
N PRO A 49 -6.69 -5.71 -18.87
CA PRO A 49 -7.57 -6.22 -17.79
C PRO A 49 -6.88 -6.28 -16.42
N TRP A 50 -5.58 -6.61 -16.41
CA TRP A 50 -4.78 -6.65 -15.19
C TRP A 50 -4.43 -5.24 -14.72
N LEU A 51 -4.13 -4.33 -15.64
CA LEU A 51 -3.95 -2.92 -15.30
C LEU A 51 -5.19 -2.31 -14.66
N CYS A 52 -6.40 -2.60 -15.17
CA CYS A 52 -7.64 -2.14 -14.55
C CYS A 52 -7.78 -2.66 -13.11
N THR A 53 -7.50 -3.95 -12.89
CA THR A 53 -7.56 -4.55 -11.55
C THR A 53 -6.55 -3.89 -10.60
N VAL A 54 -5.33 -3.64 -11.07
CA VAL A 54 -4.29 -2.98 -10.28
C VAL A 54 -4.63 -1.52 -10.01
N SER A 55 -5.13 -0.79 -11.00
CA SER A 55 -5.51 0.61 -10.83
C SER A 55 -6.65 0.75 -9.82
N ASP A 56 -7.67 -0.09 -9.90
CA ASP A 56 -8.81 -0.04 -8.98
C ASP A 56 -8.40 -0.35 -7.54
N THR A 57 -7.47 -1.30 -7.37
CA THR A 57 -7.04 -1.74 -6.04
C THR A 57 -5.99 -0.81 -5.41
N LEU A 58 -5.08 -0.23 -6.20
CA LEU A 58 -3.94 0.53 -5.68
C LEU A 58 -4.08 2.05 -5.80
N THR A 59 -5.14 2.55 -6.45
CA THR A 59 -5.36 4.00 -6.65
C THR A 59 -5.13 4.78 -5.37
N MET A 60 -5.75 4.38 -4.26
CA MET A 60 -5.63 5.11 -2.99
C MET A 60 -4.18 5.19 -2.48
N ALA A 61 -3.45 4.07 -2.50
CA ALA A 61 -2.04 4.05 -2.05
C ALA A 61 -1.15 4.89 -2.96
N MET A 62 -1.34 4.80 -4.28
CA MET A 62 -0.56 5.56 -5.26
C MET A 62 -0.89 7.06 -5.22
N THR A 63 -2.15 7.43 -5.02
CA THR A 63 -2.56 8.83 -4.83
C THR A 63 -1.92 9.43 -3.57
N ILE A 64 -1.86 8.69 -2.47
CA ILE A 64 -1.16 9.12 -1.25
C ILE A 64 0.32 9.37 -1.53
N LEU A 65 1.00 8.45 -2.22
CA LEU A 65 2.42 8.58 -2.57
C LEU A 65 2.66 9.80 -3.49
N PHE A 66 1.81 9.99 -4.49
CA PHE A 66 1.88 11.15 -5.38
C PHE A 66 1.64 12.46 -4.62
N ALA A 67 0.67 12.48 -3.70
CA ALA A 67 0.42 13.65 -2.86
C ALA A 67 1.63 13.96 -1.95
N LEU A 68 2.25 12.95 -1.35
CA LEU A 68 3.48 13.13 -0.55
C LEU A 68 4.61 13.72 -1.39
N GLU A 69 4.80 13.26 -2.63
CA GLU A 69 5.78 13.85 -3.54
C GLU A 69 5.49 15.33 -3.80
N LYS A 70 4.25 15.66 -4.19
CA LYS A 70 3.89 17.05 -4.54
C LYS A 70 3.88 18.00 -3.35
N LEU A 71 3.51 17.53 -2.15
CA LEU A 71 3.49 18.35 -0.94
C LEU A 71 4.89 18.61 -0.36
N ASN A 72 5.88 17.78 -0.71
CA ASN A 72 7.25 17.92 -0.23
C ASN A 72 8.21 18.54 -1.26
N ASN A 73 7.72 18.93 -2.45
CA ASN A 73 8.54 19.51 -3.53
C ASN A 73 9.80 18.65 -3.79
N ASP A 74 10.97 19.29 -3.84
CA ASP A 74 12.27 18.63 -4.07
C ASP A 74 12.86 17.96 -2.81
N ASN A 75 12.17 18.03 -1.67
CA ASN A 75 12.64 17.42 -0.43
C ASN A 75 12.23 15.95 -0.35
N ASP A 76 13.17 15.04 -0.61
CA ASP A 76 12.94 13.59 -0.56
C ASP A 76 13.04 12.99 0.86
N ALA A 77 13.28 13.80 1.91
CA ALA A 77 13.55 13.30 3.26
C ALA A 77 12.38 12.48 3.86
N TRP A 78 11.15 12.68 3.37
CA TRP A 78 9.99 11.90 3.77
C TRP A 78 10.11 10.42 3.36
N THR A 79 10.84 10.11 2.28
CA THR A 79 11.04 8.73 1.78
C THR A 79 11.94 7.88 2.68
N ARG A 80 12.71 8.53 3.57
CA ARG A 80 13.73 7.91 4.45
C ARG A 80 13.27 7.79 5.90
N LYS A 81 12.05 8.23 6.21
CA LYS A 81 11.49 8.14 7.57
C LYS A 81 11.26 6.68 7.93
N GLN A 82 11.69 6.28 9.13
CA GLN A 82 11.45 4.93 9.64
C GLN A 82 9.97 4.65 9.90
N THR A 83 9.22 5.69 10.31
CA THR A 83 7.79 5.62 10.55
C THR A 83 7.08 6.65 9.70
N LEU A 84 6.08 6.21 8.95
CA LEU A 84 5.16 7.06 8.21
C LEU A 84 3.77 6.91 8.83
N THR A 85 3.20 8.02 9.30
CA THR A 85 1.86 8.06 9.87
C THR A 85 0.91 8.77 8.91
N ILE A 86 -0.16 8.10 8.52
CA ILE A 86 -1.15 8.60 7.57
C ILE A 86 -2.50 8.66 8.27
N HIS A 87 -3.06 9.87 8.35
CA HIS A 87 -4.39 10.08 8.91
C HIS A 87 -5.42 10.00 7.78
N VAL A 88 -6.30 9.01 7.84
CA VAL A 88 -7.37 8.78 6.86
C VAL A 88 -8.68 9.24 7.49
N LEU A 89 -9.31 10.23 6.88
CA LEU A 89 -10.62 10.72 7.32
C LEU A 89 -11.71 9.78 6.80
N VAL A 90 -12.40 9.09 7.69
CA VAL A 90 -13.38 8.04 7.38
C VAL A 90 -14.78 8.54 7.68
N ARG A 91 -15.65 8.56 6.66
CA ARG A 91 -17.08 8.86 6.83
C ARG A 91 -17.95 7.61 6.97
N HIS A 92 -17.54 6.48 6.38
CA HIS A 92 -18.25 5.20 6.46
C HIS A 92 -17.25 4.04 6.63
N SER A 93 -17.32 3.31 7.74
CA SER A 93 -16.21 2.50 8.26
C SER A 93 -15.83 1.22 7.52
N ALA A 94 -16.72 0.65 6.71
CA ALA A 94 -16.50 -0.73 6.24
C ALA A 94 -15.52 -0.85 5.07
N LEU A 95 -15.56 0.05 4.09
CA LEU A 95 -14.82 -0.15 2.83
C LEU A 95 -13.34 0.26 2.96
N GLU A 96 -13.06 1.38 3.61
CA GLU A 96 -11.69 1.92 3.77
C GLU A 96 -10.86 1.05 4.74
N CYS A 97 -11.49 0.44 5.74
CA CYS A 97 -10.84 -0.52 6.64
C CYS A 97 -10.59 -1.89 5.99
N MET A 98 -11.43 -2.32 5.04
CA MET A 98 -11.27 -3.61 4.35
C MET A 98 -10.26 -3.53 3.19
N ALA A 99 -10.12 -2.38 2.54
CA ALA A 99 -9.10 -2.14 1.51
C ALA A 99 -7.68 -2.06 2.09
N SER A 100 -7.53 -2.17 3.40
CA SER A 100 -6.33 -1.79 4.13
C SER A 100 -5.06 -2.60 3.78
N ILE A 101 -5.24 -3.81 3.23
CA ILE A 101 -4.16 -4.60 2.65
C ILE A 101 -3.40 -3.84 1.54
N VAL A 102 -4.09 -2.96 0.79
CA VAL A 102 -3.52 -2.20 -0.33
C VAL A 102 -2.53 -1.13 0.11
N PHE A 103 -2.63 -0.66 1.35
CA PHE A 103 -1.68 0.31 1.90
C PHE A 103 -0.28 -0.28 2.09
N GLU A 104 -0.12 -1.61 2.03
CA GLU A 104 1.21 -2.21 2.00
C GLU A 104 2.05 -1.74 0.82
N GLU A 105 1.40 -1.36 -0.29
CA GLU A 105 2.09 -0.81 -1.46
C GLU A 105 2.93 0.42 -1.10
N ILE A 106 2.52 1.21 -0.10
CA ILE A 106 3.29 2.37 0.38
C ILE A 106 4.65 1.91 0.93
N ILE A 107 4.70 0.84 1.72
CA ILE A 107 5.96 0.27 2.24
C ILE A 107 6.79 -0.34 1.10
N HIS A 108 6.14 -0.96 0.11
CA HIS A 108 6.83 -1.50 -1.06
C HIS A 108 7.52 -0.41 -1.88
N ARG A 109 6.89 0.77 -2.00
CA ARG A 109 7.43 1.91 -2.77
C ARG A 109 8.42 2.75 -1.95
N LEU A 110 8.36 2.69 -0.61
CA LEU A 110 9.21 3.45 0.31
C LEU A 110 10.04 2.51 1.19
N PRO A 111 11.16 1.94 0.70
CA PRO A 111 11.93 0.93 1.43
C PRO A 111 12.56 1.42 2.76
N GLY A 112 12.68 2.74 2.93
CA GLY A 112 13.11 3.37 4.18
C GLY A 112 12.06 3.32 5.31
N VAL A 113 10.77 3.18 4.96
CA VAL A 113 9.67 3.08 5.92
C VAL A 113 9.59 1.65 6.47
N LYS A 114 9.84 1.51 7.77
CA LYS A 114 9.72 0.25 8.50
C LYS A 114 8.37 0.10 9.18
N THR A 115 7.74 1.21 9.56
CA THR A 115 6.42 1.20 10.19
C THR A 115 5.48 2.13 9.43
N LEU A 116 4.43 1.57 8.83
CA LEU A 116 3.32 2.34 8.30
C LEU A 116 2.19 2.34 9.34
N LYS A 117 1.89 3.50 9.90
CA LYS A 117 0.80 3.70 10.84
C LYS A 117 -0.37 4.38 10.12
N MET A 118 -1.50 3.71 9.98
CA MET A 118 -2.73 4.31 9.46
C MET A 118 -3.60 4.69 10.65
N VAL A 119 -3.98 5.96 10.75
CA VAL A 119 -4.89 6.47 11.78
C VAL A 119 -6.21 6.81 11.11
N PHE A 120 -7.23 5.99 11.34
CA PHE A 120 -8.56 6.20 10.79
C PHE A 120 -9.33 7.13 11.73
N CYS A 121 -9.71 8.30 11.22
CA CYS A 121 -10.34 9.36 11.99
C CYS A 121 -11.78 9.58 11.51
N GLY A 122 -12.77 9.49 12.39
CA GLY A 122 -14.13 9.90 12.05
C GLY A 122 -15.23 9.25 12.89
N PRO A 123 -16.47 9.76 12.79
CA PRO A 123 -17.59 9.32 13.62
C PRO A 123 -18.04 7.89 13.31
N ALA A 124 -17.74 7.38 12.11
CA ALA A 124 -18.10 6.02 11.71
C ALA A 124 -17.10 4.96 12.19
N VAL A 125 -15.96 5.36 12.79
CA VAL A 125 -14.91 4.44 13.22
C VAL A 125 -15.45 3.48 14.29
N PRO A 126 -15.41 2.16 14.06
CA PRO A 126 -16.19 1.21 14.85
C PRO A 126 -15.70 1.05 16.30
N LYS A 127 -14.42 1.35 16.57
CA LYS A 127 -13.80 1.15 17.90
C LYS A 127 -12.67 2.14 18.15
N ALA A 128 -13.00 3.33 18.64
CA ALA A 128 -12.00 4.33 19.00
C ALA A 128 -11.04 3.85 20.11
N GLY A 129 -9.80 4.31 20.07
CA GLY A 129 -8.76 3.97 21.05
C GLY A 129 -8.13 2.58 20.85
N ILE A 130 -8.54 1.84 19.81
CA ILE A 130 -7.93 0.55 19.48
C ILE A 130 -6.74 0.75 18.54
N THR A 131 -5.66 0.05 18.86
CA THR A 131 -4.50 -0.12 17.98
C THR A 131 -4.34 -1.59 17.62
N GLU A 132 -4.27 -1.89 16.33
CA GLU A 132 -4.14 -3.25 15.81
C GLU A 132 -2.86 -3.39 14.98
N ASN A 133 -2.11 -4.47 15.21
CA ASN A 133 -1.01 -4.86 14.32
C ASN A 133 -1.58 -5.65 13.15
N CYS A 134 -1.36 -5.16 11.94
CA CYS A 134 -1.85 -5.80 10.73
C CYS A 134 -0.79 -6.75 10.17
N ASN A 135 -1.24 -7.88 9.65
CA ASN A 135 -0.36 -8.78 8.89
C ASN A 135 0.27 -8.03 7.72
N THR A 136 1.50 -8.39 7.36
CA THR A 136 2.15 -7.94 6.13
C THR A 136 2.45 -9.16 5.26
N CYS A 137 2.80 -8.93 4.00
CA CYS A 137 3.26 -10.00 3.13
C CYS A 137 4.54 -10.64 3.70
N PRO A 138 4.90 -11.86 3.26
CA PRO A 138 6.07 -12.58 3.77
C PRO A 138 7.36 -11.77 3.68
N ASP A 139 7.58 -11.04 2.59
CA ASP A 139 8.80 -10.24 2.37
C ASP A 139 8.87 -9.04 3.31
N CYS A 140 7.76 -8.34 3.52
CA CYS A 140 7.66 -7.28 4.51
C CYS A 140 7.89 -7.82 5.92
N THR A 141 7.29 -8.96 6.26
CA THR A 141 7.48 -9.62 7.55
C THR A 141 8.95 -9.97 7.77
N GLN A 142 9.62 -10.58 6.77
CA GLN A 142 11.02 -10.98 6.86
C GLN A 142 11.96 -9.77 7.04
N ARG A 143 11.62 -8.63 6.43
CA ARG A 143 12.37 -7.37 6.60
C ARG A 143 12.06 -6.63 7.90
N GLY A 144 11.17 -7.16 8.73
CA GLY A 144 10.74 -6.53 9.97
C GLY A 144 9.81 -5.33 9.78
N ASN A 145 9.22 -5.16 8.59
CA ASN A 145 8.28 -4.09 8.32
C ASN A 145 6.95 -4.35 9.03
N LYS A 146 6.30 -3.29 9.51
CA LYS A 146 5.07 -3.35 10.30
C LYS A 146 4.00 -2.43 9.73
N ARG A 147 2.75 -2.85 9.86
CA ARG A 147 1.57 -2.03 9.67
C ARG A 147 0.77 -1.96 10.95
N ILE A 148 0.39 -0.75 11.34
CA ILE A 148 -0.34 -0.48 12.57
C ILE A 148 -1.57 0.33 12.21
N TYR A 149 -2.75 -0.13 12.61
CA TYR A 149 -3.99 0.64 12.50
C TYR A 149 -4.39 1.18 13.84
N GLU A 150 -4.70 2.47 13.86
CA GLU A 150 -5.27 3.14 15.01
C GLU A 150 -6.60 3.76 14.61
N TYR A 151 -7.55 3.69 15.52
CA TYR A 151 -8.90 4.15 15.33
C TYR A 151 -9.16 5.33 16.27
N ALA A 152 -9.31 6.52 15.71
CA ALA A 152 -9.57 7.74 16.47
C ALA A 152 -11.01 8.19 16.20
N ALA A 153 -11.90 8.08 17.20
CA ALA A 153 -13.16 8.82 17.14
C ALA A 153 -12.84 10.31 17.32
N LYS A 154 -13.50 11.14 16.50
CA LYS A 154 -13.72 12.53 16.89
C LYS A 154 -15.10 12.63 17.51
N GLU A 155 -15.14 13.21 18.70
CA GLU A 155 -16.35 13.76 19.32
C GLU A 155 -16.92 14.89 18.46
#